data_AF-A0A522IEA9-F1
#
_entry.id   AF-A0A522IEA9-F1
#
_cell.length_a   1.000
_cell.length_b   1.000
_cell.length_c   1.000
_cell.angle_alpha   90.00
_cell.angle_beta   90.00
_cell.angle_gamma   90.00
#
_symmetry.space_group_name_H-M   'P 1'
#
loop_
_entity.id
_entity.type
_entity.pdbx_description
1 polymer ?
#
loop_
_entity_poly.entity_id
_entity_poly.type
_entity_poly.pdbx_seq_one_letter_code
_entity_poly.pdbx_strand_id
1 'polypeptide(L)'
;MDTDRRHRMQLARAQQREREEQRRLGHAGVAALLRDATRAPVVVADALEQVAKWERGRLCSRDYIEQWRALLAGSPEAIADLLEARSPLAERLRQNTPFARYLR
;
A
#
# COMPACT_ATOMS: atom_id res chain seq x y z
N MET A 1 13.00 -32.69 -16.33
CA MET A 1 13.00 -31.98 -15.04
C MET A 1 12.99 -30.45 -15.17
N ASP A 2 13.65 -29.82 -16.16
CA ASP A 2 13.73 -28.35 -16.27
C ASP A 2 12.41 -27.65 -16.72
N THR A 3 11.54 -28.35 -17.45
CA THR A 3 10.22 -27.84 -17.89
C THR A 3 9.23 -27.63 -16.73
N ASP A 4 9.25 -28.53 -15.74
CA ASP A 4 8.40 -28.45 -14.54
C ASP A 4 8.81 -27.24 -13.68
N ARG A 5 10.12 -27.00 -13.52
CA ARG A 5 10.64 -25.80 -12.84
C ARG A 5 10.19 -24.50 -13.53
N ARG A 6 10.27 -24.43 -14.86
CA ARG A 6 9.82 -23.25 -15.63
C ARG A 6 8.31 -23.01 -15.50
N HIS A 7 7.51 -24.07 -15.58
CA HIS A 7 6.06 -23.98 -15.39
C HIS A 7 5.72 -23.47 -13.98
N ARG A 8 6.32 -24.03 -12.93
CA ARG A 8 6.12 -23.58 -11.54
C ARG A 8 6.48 -22.10 -11.35
N MET A 9 7.59 -21.65 -11.94
CA MET A 9 7.99 -20.24 -11.89
C MET A 9 6.98 -19.32 -12.62
N GLN A 10 6.48 -19.74 -13.78
CA GLN A 10 5.47 -18.97 -14.52
C GLN A 10 4.17 -18.86 -13.74
N LEU A 11 3.70 -19.96 -13.14
CA LEU A 11 2.50 -19.98 -12.31
C LEU A 11 2.67 -19.10 -11.07
N ALA A 12 3.80 -19.20 -10.36
CA ALA A 12 4.08 -18.37 -9.19
C ALA A 12 4.07 -16.87 -9.52
N ARG A 13 4.65 -16.49 -10.66
CA ARG A 13 4.63 -15.10 -11.15
C ARG A 13 3.24 -14.63 -11.52
N ALA A 14 2.43 -15.49 -12.15
CA ALA A 14 1.04 -15.16 -12.48
C ALA A 14 0.21 -14.90 -11.22
N GLN A 15 0.30 -15.80 -10.24
CA GLN A 15 -0.38 -15.64 -8.95
C GLN A 15 0.10 -14.40 -8.18
N GLN A 16 1.39 -14.07 -8.24
CA GLN A 16 1.90 -12.87 -7.60
C GLN A 16 1.34 -11.59 -8.25
N ARG A 17 1.28 -11.54 -9.58
CA ARG A 17 0.66 -10.41 -10.30
C ARG A 17 -0.82 -10.27 -9.96
N GLU A 18 -1.54 -11.38 -9.87
CA GLU A 18 -2.95 -11.37 -9.48
C GLU A 18 -3.15 -10.83 -8.07
N ARG A 19 -2.35 -11.30 -7.09
CA ARG A 19 -2.39 -10.77 -5.72
C ARG A 19 -2.09 -9.27 -5.65
N GLU A 20 -1.09 -8.80 -6.40
CA GLU A 20 -0.78 -7.37 -6.46
C GLU A 20 -1.91 -6.57 -7.11
N GLU A 21 -2.55 -7.10 -8.15
CA GLU A 21 -3.70 -6.45 -8.75
C GLU A 21 -4.88 -6.35 -7.78
N GLN A 22 -5.17 -7.42 -7.03
CA GLN A 22 -6.22 -7.40 -6.00
C GLN A 22 -5.90 -6.38 -4.91
N ARG A 23 -4.65 -6.29 -4.45
CA ARG A 23 -4.22 -5.24 -3.50
C ARG A 23 -4.43 -3.85 -4.07
N ARG A 24 -4.05 -3.61 -5.33
CA ARG A 24 -4.22 -2.32 -6.00
C ARG A 24 -5.70 -1.94 -6.10
N LEU A 25 -6.56 -2.88 -6.49
CA LEU A 25 -8.01 -2.68 -6.56
C LEU A 25 -8.61 -2.40 -5.18
N GLY A 26 -8.19 -3.14 -4.14
CA GLY A 26 -8.61 -2.88 -2.76
C GLY A 26 -8.24 -1.49 -2.25
N HIS A 27 -7.15 -0.90 -2.76
CA HIS A 27 -6.72 0.45 -2.41
C HIS A 27 -7.39 1.57 -3.24
N ALA A 28 -8.11 1.25 -4.31
CA ALA A 28 -8.76 2.27 -5.15
C ALA A 28 -9.78 3.11 -4.36
N GLY A 29 -10.49 2.50 -3.40
CA GLY A 29 -11.40 3.22 -2.51
C GLY A 29 -10.68 4.23 -1.61
N VAL A 30 -9.47 3.89 -1.14
CA VAL A 30 -8.64 4.78 -0.34
C VAL A 30 -8.13 5.94 -1.20
N ALA A 31 -7.66 5.66 -2.41
CA ALA A 31 -7.22 6.68 -3.36
C ALA A 31 -8.35 7.68 -3.69
N ALA A 32 -9.59 7.20 -3.86
CA ALA A 32 -10.75 8.07 -4.05
C ALA A 32 -11.02 8.97 -2.84
N LEU A 33 -10.93 8.43 -1.61
CA LEU A 33 -11.08 9.21 -0.39
C LEU A 33 -9.97 10.25 -0.19
N LEU A 34 -8.75 9.94 -0.61
CA LEU A 34 -7.61 10.86 -0.55
C LEU A 34 -7.72 12.00 -1.57
N ARG A 35 -8.46 11.83 -2.67
CA ARG A 35 -8.73 12.89 -3.66
C ARG A 35 -9.95 13.76 -3.31
N ASP A 36 -10.73 13.36 -2.32
CA ASP A 36 -11.85 14.17 -1.81
C ASP A 36 -11.32 15.11 -0.71
N ALA A 37 -11.30 16.41 -1.01
CA ALA A 37 -10.78 17.45 -0.11
C ALA A 37 -11.46 17.48 1.27
N THR A 38 -12.71 17.01 1.38
CA THR A 38 -13.45 16.97 2.65
C THR A 38 -13.11 15.72 3.48
N ARG A 39 -12.70 14.64 2.83
CA ARG A 39 -12.42 13.34 3.46
C ARG A 39 -10.93 13.13 3.71
N ALA A 40 -10.09 13.64 2.82
CA ALA A 40 -8.65 13.45 2.84
C ALA A 40 -7.99 13.82 4.19
N PRO A 41 -8.33 14.93 4.87
CA PRO A 41 -7.71 15.27 6.14
C PRO A 41 -7.90 14.20 7.22
N VAL A 42 -9.10 13.63 7.30
CA VAL A 42 -9.42 12.56 8.27
C VAL A 42 -8.65 11.29 7.91
N VAL A 43 -8.64 10.89 6.63
CA VAL A 43 -7.94 9.69 6.15
C VAL A 43 -6.44 9.76 6.41
N VAL A 44 -5.82 10.92 6.17
CA VAL A 44 -4.41 11.16 6.45
C VAL A 44 -4.13 11.13 7.96
N ALA A 45 -4.98 11.76 8.78
CA ALA A 45 -4.83 11.76 10.24
C ALA A 45 -4.89 10.34 10.83
N ASP A 46 -5.83 9.53 10.36
CA ASP A 46 -5.98 8.14 10.80
C ASP A 46 -4.79 7.27 10.39
N ALA A 47 -4.25 7.49 9.18
CA ALA A 47 -3.05 6.80 8.72
C ALA A 47 -1.80 7.21 9.54
N LEU A 48 -1.66 8.50 9.86
CA LEU A 48 -0.59 8.99 10.75
C LEU A 48 -0.69 8.36 12.15
N GLU A 49 -1.90 8.23 12.70
CA GLU A 49 -2.10 7.56 13.98
C GLU A 49 -1.71 6.08 13.90
N GLN A 50 -2.06 5.40 12.81
CA GLN A 50 -1.69 4.00 12.58
C GLN A 50 -0.16 3.82 12.49
N VAL A 51 0.54 4.70 11.77
CA VAL A 51 2.00 4.70 11.70
C VAL A 51 2.62 4.95 13.08
N ALA A 52 2.09 5.89 13.86
CA ALA A 52 2.56 6.15 15.22
C ALA A 52 2.35 4.93 16.15
N LYS A 53 1.23 4.21 16.00
CA LYS A 53 1.00 2.94 16.72
C LYS A 53 2.03 1.89 16.36
N TRP A 54 2.33 1.73 15.07
CA TRP A 54 3.36 0.79 14.62
C TRP A 54 4.73 1.10 15.19
N GLU A 55 5.11 2.38 15.21
CA GLU A 55 6.40 2.82 15.71
C GLU A 55 6.54 2.58 17.21
N ARG A 56 5.56 3.02 18.02
CA ARG A 56 5.58 2.81 19.47
C ARG A 56 5.59 1.32 19.84
N GLY A 57 4.82 0.51 19.12
CA GLY A 57 4.69 -0.92 19.38
C GLY A 57 5.77 -1.79 18.71
N ARG A 58 6.67 -1.21 17.91
CA ARG A 58 7.64 -1.95 17.07
C ARG A 58 6.96 -3.01 16.18
N LEU A 59 5.79 -2.68 15.64
CA LEU A 59 4.92 -3.60 14.89
C LEU A 59 5.22 -3.64 13.38
N CYS A 60 6.01 -2.69 12.89
CA CYS A 60 6.41 -2.57 11.49
C CYS A 60 7.89 -2.22 11.42
N SER A 61 8.56 -2.57 10.32
CA SER A 61 9.98 -2.22 10.18
C SER A 61 10.16 -0.71 10.07
N ARG A 62 11.32 -0.24 10.55
CA ARG A 62 11.69 1.17 10.51
C ARG A 62 11.62 1.75 9.10
N ASP A 63 12.10 1.00 8.10
CA ASP A 63 12.09 1.43 6.70
C ASP A 63 10.67 1.68 6.16
N TYR A 64 9.68 0.88 6.57
CA TYR A 64 8.28 1.13 6.18
C TYR A 64 7.71 2.34 6.90
N ILE A 65 8.00 2.51 8.19
CA ILE A 65 7.57 3.66 8.98
C ILE A 65 8.10 4.96 8.37
N GLU A 66 9.41 5.02 8.06
CA GLU A 66 10.05 6.21 7.50
C GLU A 66 9.47 6.58 6.13
N GLN A 67 9.24 5.60 5.25
CA GLN A 67 8.67 5.84 3.92
C GLN A 67 7.22 6.28 3.98
N TRP A 68 6.41 5.70 4.86
CA TRP A 68 5.04 6.17 5.06
C TRP A 68 4.98 7.56 5.67
N ARG A 69 5.85 7.88 6.64
CA ARG A 69 5.94 9.24 7.19
C ARG A 69 6.31 10.26 6.11
N ALA A 70 7.28 9.93 5.25
CA ALA A 70 7.67 10.82 4.16
C ALA A 70 6.52 11.06 3.16
N LEU A 71 5.76 10.02 2.81
CA LEU A 71 4.60 10.14 1.92
C LEU A 71 3.43 10.91 2.57
N LEU A 72 3.11 10.61 3.84
CA LEU A 72 2.03 11.26 4.59
C LEU A 72 2.32 12.73 4.91
N ALA A 73 3.59 13.15 4.86
CA ALA A 73 3.99 14.55 4.94
C ALA A 73 3.81 15.30 3.60
N GLY A 74 3.57 14.58 2.50
CA GLY A 74 3.26 15.14 1.19
C GLY A 74 1.78 15.46 1.01
N SER A 75 1.33 15.56 -0.26
CA SER A 75 -0.08 15.82 -0.57
C SER A 75 -0.91 14.53 -0.58
N PRO A 76 -2.20 14.57 -0.21
CA PRO A 76 -3.11 13.44 -0.34
C PRO A 76 -3.15 12.84 -1.76
N GLU A 77 -3.03 13.68 -2.79
CA GLU A 77 -2.99 13.27 -4.20
C GLU A 77 -1.77 12.41 -4.49
N ALA A 78 -0.58 12.77 -3.99
CA ALA A 78 0.63 11.98 -4.19
C ALA A 78 0.51 10.58 -3.56
N ILE A 79 -0.19 10.47 -2.42
CA ILE A 79 -0.49 9.20 -1.77
C ILE A 79 -1.47 8.39 -2.63
N ALA A 80 -2.54 9.01 -3.13
CA ALA A 80 -3.50 8.36 -4.01
C ALA A 80 -2.84 7.82 -5.28
N ASP A 81 -1.98 8.61 -5.92
CA ASP A 81 -1.25 8.22 -7.13
C ASP A 81 -0.31 7.04 -6.84
N LEU A 82 0.40 7.05 -5.71
CA LEU A 82 1.23 5.91 -5.29
C LEU A 82 0.37 4.66 -5.06
N LEU A 83 -0.78 4.77 -4.40
CA LEU A 83 -1.65 3.63 -4.12
C LEU A 83 -2.21 2.98 -5.40
N GLU A 84 -2.32 3.74 -6.50
CA GLU A 84 -2.78 3.22 -7.80
C GLU A 84 -1.65 2.82 -8.74
N ALA A 85 -0.43 3.30 -8.50
CA ALA A 85 0.72 3.06 -9.36
C ALA A 85 1.09 1.56 -9.47
N ARG A 86 1.46 1.16 -10.68
CA ARG A 86 2.09 -0.15 -10.98
C ARG A 86 3.62 -0.02 -10.93
N SER A 87 4.14 0.27 -9.74
CA SER A 87 5.58 0.38 -9.51
C SER A 87 6.04 -0.55 -8.37
N PRO A 88 7.30 -1.01 -8.36
CA PRO A 88 7.81 -1.85 -7.27
C PRO A 88 7.68 -1.19 -5.88
N LEU A 89 7.82 0.14 -5.82
CA LEU A 89 7.62 0.89 -4.59
C LEU A 89 6.16 0.80 -4.10
N ALA A 90 5.21 1.03 -5.01
CA ALA A 90 3.80 0.99 -4.70
C ALA A 90 3.32 -0.41 -4.31
N GLU A 91 3.76 -1.45 -5.01
CA GLU A 91 3.49 -2.85 -4.65
C GLU A 91 3.98 -3.16 -3.25
N ARG A 92 5.24 -2.80 -2.94
CA ARG A 92 5.84 -3.01 -1.63
C ARG A 92 5.06 -2.27 -0.54
N LEU A 93 4.74 -0.99 -0.73
CA LEU A 93 4.04 -0.20 0.29
C LEU A 93 2.59 -0.68 0.51
N ARG A 94 1.85 -1.06 -0.53
CA ARG A 94 0.49 -1.63 -0.37
C ARG A 94 0.44 -2.90 0.48
N GLN A 95 1.53 -3.68 0.54
CA GLN A 95 1.60 -4.88 1.38
C GLN A 95 1.57 -4.57 2.88
N ASN A 96 2.00 -3.38 3.27
CA ASN A 96 2.01 -2.92 4.66
C ASN A 96 1.46 -1.50 4.71
N THR A 97 0.14 -1.38 4.67
CA THR A 97 -0.56 -0.11 4.47
C THR A 97 -1.15 0.44 5.78
N PRO A 98 -0.99 1.74 6.08
CA PRO A 98 -1.61 2.34 7.26
C PRO A 98 -3.12 2.55 7.05
N PHE A 99 -3.64 2.29 5.85
CA PHE A 99 -5.04 2.46 5.48
C PHE A 99 -5.89 1.21 5.66
N ALA A 100 -5.42 0.20 6.39
CA ALA A 100 -6.10 -1.10 6.53
C ALA A 100 -7.59 -1.00 6.92
N ARG A 101 -7.96 -0.02 7.77
CA ARG A 101 -9.35 0.25 8.17
C ARG A 101 -10.29 0.69 7.03
N TYR A 102 -9.73 1.12 5.90
CA TYR A 102 -10.46 1.61 4.73
C TYR A 102 -10.45 0.62 3.57
N LEU A 103 -9.73 -0.50 3.70
CA LEU A 103 -9.75 -1.56 2.71
C LEU A 103 -11.04 -2.37 2.83
N ARG A 104 -11.51 -2.86 1.68
CA ARG A 104 -12.64 -3.78 1.58
C ARG A 104 -12.17 -5.21 1.40
#